data_AF-A0A0E0M6G0-F1
#
_entry.id   AF-A0A0E0M6G0-F1
#
_cell.length_a   1.000
_cell.length_b   1.000
_cell.length_c   1.000
_cell.angle_alpha   90.00
_cell.angle_beta   90.00
_cell.angle_gamma   90.00
#
_symmetry.space_group_name_H-M   'P 1'
#
loop_
_entity.id
_entity.type
_entity.pdbx_description
1 polymer ?
#
loop_
_entity_poly.entity_id
_entity_poly.type
_entity_poly.pdbx_seq_one_letter_code
_entity_poly.pdbx_strand_id
1 'polypeptide(L)'
;MATALDIAELPFSDLLLLFSPDLPDDGRRDRLLATVATSLGRGGSGLLAITNVPRAAALRRQLLPLARRLAVMDHPSRSQLLKIHGLGSDVPLKKLDRRVSSFARLLRHSGEFQILESMKEIESIKNDPVYLEKALDGVVIGGPMGDGTEKLGELVEELGLCMMELGILVARACDTVTGGNQLEKSITDFGTAKARLIHYHSELDNIIIKESSRKGKGSTNKTAKATVYESCSQRSASSHGSCIRSEGAITETLKDSNDKSIHGQGSIVSLTNLWQEWHYDYGVLTVLTAPLFLCSTLGKECSISEECSPPDEHTYLQLFNRRRVFSMRCSPESFIVQVGEAADILSGGKLRSTLHAVSRPYCSTNISRETFVVFLQPSWDKKLPYSGHCFAGDDEPSEGDDSTFSDVSDMFSSEHTLMQDILKKIPPLSSRVKEGMTFAEFSRQTTKQYYGGGIQQNN
;
A
#
# COMPACT_ATOMS: atom_id res chain seq x y z
N MET A 1 7.81 17.32 -8.35
CA MET A 1 6.68 16.49 -8.83
C MET A 1 7.10 15.02 -8.81
N ALA A 2 6.18 14.06 -8.59
CA ALA A 2 6.53 12.63 -8.64
C ALA A 2 6.57 12.13 -10.09
N THR A 3 7.60 11.38 -10.46
CA THR A 3 7.74 10.79 -11.81
C THR A 3 7.03 9.44 -11.87
N ALA A 4 6.29 9.14 -12.94
CA ALA A 4 5.70 7.82 -13.13
C ALA A 4 6.80 6.73 -13.16
N LEU A 5 6.58 5.61 -12.46
CA LEU A 5 7.46 4.44 -12.51
C LEU A 5 6.64 3.18 -12.80
N ASP A 6 6.95 2.55 -13.93
CA ASP A 6 6.48 1.20 -14.24
C ASP A 6 7.45 0.21 -13.62
N ILE A 7 6.95 -0.65 -12.74
CA ILE A 7 7.75 -1.72 -12.13
C ILE A 7 7.80 -2.92 -13.06
N ALA A 8 8.89 -3.68 -12.97
CA ALA A 8 9.02 -4.92 -13.74
C ALA A 8 7.92 -5.92 -13.35
N GLU A 9 7.41 -6.64 -14.34
CA GLU A 9 6.38 -7.66 -14.16
C GLU A 9 6.93 -9.05 -14.48
N LEU A 10 6.61 -10.03 -13.65
CA LEU A 10 6.93 -11.44 -13.86
C LEU A 10 5.67 -12.30 -13.80
N PRO A 11 5.43 -13.18 -14.77
CA PRO A 11 4.35 -14.15 -14.68
C PRO A 11 4.55 -15.11 -13.51
N PHE A 12 3.49 -15.42 -12.78
CA PHE A 12 3.51 -16.40 -11.70
C PHE A 12 4.04 -17.77 -12.16
N SER A 13 3.74 -18.17 -13.41
CA SER A 13 4.23 -19.41 -14.02
C SER A 13 5.76 -19.50 -14.09
N ASP A 14 6.48 -18.38 -14.10
CA ASP A 14 7.94 -18.37 -14.11
C ASP A 14 8.49 -18.68 -12.72
N LEU A 15 7.85 -18.19 -11.65
CA LEU A 15 8.26 -18.49 -10.27
C LEU A 15 8.21 -19.98 -9.94
N LEU A 16 7.31 -20.73 -10.58
CA LEU A 16 7.18 -22.18 -10.39
C LEU A 16 8.40 -22.97 -10.87
N LEU A 17 9.21 -22.41 -11.78
CA LEU A 17 10.47 -23.01 -12.22
C LEU A 17 11.49 -23.13 -11.07
N LEU A 18 11.30 -22.34 -10.00
CA LEU A 18 12.10 -22.43 -8.79
C LEU A 18 11.68 -23.59 -7.87
N PHE A 19 10.50 -24.19 -8.12
CA PHE A 19 10.02 -25.37 -7.40
C PHE A 19 10.33 -26.67 -8.12
N SER A 20 10.13 -26.71 -9.44
CA SER A 20 10.33 -27.91 -10.25
C SER A 20 11.40 -27.62 -11.31
N PRO A 21 12.67 -27.98 -11.05
CA PRO A 21 13.75 -27.77 -12.01
C PRO A 21 13.61 -28.61 -13.28
N ASP A 22 12.71 -29.61 -13.28
CA ASP A 22 12.45 -30.51 -14.41
C ASP A 22 11.49 -29.90 -15.46
N LEU A 23 10.89 -28.74 -15.17
CA LEU A 23 10.03 -28.05 -16.12
C LEU A 23 10.82 -27.51 -17.32
N PRO A 24 10.28 -27.56 -18.55
CA PRO A 24 10.91 -26.96 -19.71
C PRO A 24 11.14 -25.46 -19.48
N ASP A 25 12.41 -25.09 -19.41
CA ASP A 25 12.81 -23.76 -18.95
C ASP A 25 12.88 -22.75 -20.10
N ASP A 26 13.36 -23.13 -21.30
CA ASP A 26 13.49 -22.24 -22.47
C ASP A 26 14.08 -20.85 -22.11
N GLY A 27 15.04 -20.83 -21.17
CA GLY A 27 15.67 -19.61 -20.63
C GLY A 27 14.75 -18.70 -19.79
N ARG A 28 13.59 -19.17 -19.34
CA ARG A 28 12.66 -18.41 -18.48
C ARG A 28 13.23 -18.19 -17.08
N ARG A 29 13.93 -19.17 -16.51
CA ARG A 29 14.60 -19.09 -15.21
C ARG A 29 15.70 -18.03 -15.22
N ASP A 30 16.51 -17.99 -16.27
CA ASP A 30 17.56 -16.97 -16.39
C ASP A 30 16.95 -15.57 -16.47
N ARG A 31 15.86 -15.40 -17.25
CA ARG A 31 15.10 -14.14 -17.32
C ARG A 31 14.49 -13.76 -15.98
N LEU A 32 13.92 -14.73 -15.26
CA LEU A 32 13.37 -14.56 -13.92
C LEU A 32 14.45 -14.04 -12.96
N LEU A 33 15.58 -14.74 -12.87
CA LEU A 33 16.68 -14.38 -11.97
C LEU A 33 17.28 -13.03 -12.34
N ALA A 34 17.45 -12.75 -13.64
CA ALA A 34 17.90 -11.43 -14.11
C ALA A 34 16.94 -10.32 -13.70
N THR A 35 15.63 -10.53 -13.87
CA THR A 35 14.60 -9.54 -13.50
C THR A 35 14.57 -9.30 -12.00
N VAL A 36 14.70 -10.35 -11.18
CA VAL A 36 14.83 -10.24 -9.72
C VAL A 36 16.08 -9.44 -9.35
N ALA A 37 17.22 -9.74 -9.99
CA ALA A 37 18.48 -9.05 -9.75
C ALA A 37 18.40 -7.56 -10.08
N THR A 38 17.81 -7.20 -11.22
CA THR A 38 17.72 -5.80 -11.65
C THR A 38 16.69 -5.01 -10.86
N SER A 39 15.58 -5.62 -10.46
CA SER A 39 14.44 -4.93 -9.84
C SER A 39 14.58 -4.83 -8.33
N LEU A 40 14.95 -5.93 -7.67
CA LEU A 40 15.07 -6.02 -6.21
C LEU A 40 16.50 -5.81 -5.69
N GLY A 41 17.49 -5.90 -6.58
CA GLY A 41 18.89 -5.65 -6.23
C GLY A 41 19.19 -4.19 -5.92
N ARG A 42 20.42 -3.93 -5.45
CA ARG A 42 20.89 -2.61 -4.98
C ARG A 42 20.64 -1.45 -5.95
N GLY A 43 20.72 -1.71 -7.26
CA GLY A 43 20.49 -0.70 -8.30
C GLY A 43 19.02 -0.48 -8.69
N GLY A 44 18.12 -1.34 -8.21
CA GLY A 44 16.71 -1.37 -8.57
C GLY A 44 15.82 -0.45 -7.75
N SER A 45 14.51 -0.62 -7.94
CA SER A 45 13.47 0.07 -7.17
C SER A 45 13.18 -0.59 -5.82
N GLY A 46 13.58 -1.85 -5.64
CA GLY A 46 13.18 -2.67 -4.49
C GLY A 46 11.75 -3.23 -4.63
N LEU A 47 11.13 -3.08 -5.81
CA LEU A 47 9.78 -3.57 -6.12
C LEU A 47 9.77 -4.50 -7.33
N LEU A 48 8.85 -5.46 -7.33
CA LEU A 48 8.59 -6.38 -8.42
C LEU A 48 7.09 -6.75 -8.45
N ALA A 49 6.45 -6.71 -9.61
CA ALA A 49 5.08 -7.17 -9.76
C ALA A 49 5.03 -8.62 -10.27
N ILE A 50 4.16 -9.43 -9.68
CA ILE A 50 3.86 -10.78 -10.12
C ILE A 50 2.45 -10.81 -10.71
N THR A 51 2.33 -11.26 -11.96
CA THR A 51 1.09 -11.28 -12.73
C THR A 51 0.55 -12.68 -12.94
N ASN A 52 -0.70 -12.79 -13.37
CA ASN A 52 -1.35 -14.07 -13.71
C ASN A 52 -1.37 -15.08 -12.56
N VAL A 53 -1.49 -14.60 -11.33
CA VAL A 53 -1.64 -15.48 -10.15
C VAL A 53 -3.06 -16.03 -10.13
N PRO A 54 -3.27 -17.36 -10.13
CA PRO A 54 -4.60 -17.95 -10.16
C PRO A 54 -5.48 -17.45 -9.00
N ARG A 55 -6.75 -17.17 -9.30
CA ARG A 55 -7.79 -16.75 -8.33
C ARG A 55 -7.50 -15.43 -7.59
N ALA A 56 -6.32 -14.83 -7.73
CA ALA A 56 -5.94 -13.58 -7.08
C ALA A 56 -6.92 -12.44 -7.38
N ALA A 57 -7.28 -12.26 -8.66
CA ALA A 57 -8.24 -11.23 -9.07
C ALA A 57 -9.62 -11.40 -8.40
N ALA A 58 -10.14 -12.63 -8.37
CA ALA A 58 -11.44 -12.94 -7.77
C ALA A 58 -11.44 -12.70 -6.25
N LEU A 59 -10.41 -13.20 -5.55
CA LEU A 59 -10.25 -13.00 -4.11
C LEU A 59 -10.09 -11.53 -3.74
N ARG A 60 -9.29 -10.79 -4.53
CA ARG A 60 -9.09 -9.36 -4.36
C ARG A 60 -10.40 -8.57 -4.48
N ARG A 61 -11.20 -8.82 -5.54
CA ARG A 61 -12.48 -8.14 -5.76
C ARG A 61 -13.50 -8.43 -4.65
N GLN A 62 -13.44 -9.61 -4.03
CA GLN A 62 -14.31 -9.95 -2.90
C GLN A 62 -13.82 -9.35 -1.56
N LEU A 63 -12.51 -9.39 -1.28
CA LEU A 63 -11.97 -8.99 0.01
C LEU A 63 -11.82 -7.48 0.16
N LEU A 64 -11.25 -6.78 -0.83
CA LEU A 64 -10.87 -5.37 -0.67
C LEU A 64 -12.05 -4.44 -0.34
N PRO A 65 -13.25 -4.58 -0.94
CA PRO A 65 -14.39 -3.75 -0.56
C PRO A 65 -14.83 -3.91 0.90
N LEU A 66 -14.54 -5.04 1.55
CA LEU A 66 -14.85 -5.26 2.97
C LEU A 66 -14.02 -4.34 3.88
N ALA A 67 -12.86 -3.87 3.43
CA ALA A 67 -12.01 -2.94 4.20
C ALA A 67 -12.75 -1.65 4.55
N ARG A 68 -13.35 -1.00 3.54
CA ARG A 68 -14.14 0.23 3.72
C ARG A 68 -15.31 0.00 4.66
N ARG A 69 -16.01 -1.12 4.47
CA ARG A 69 -17.21 -1.46 5.24
C ARG A 69 -16.91 -1.62 6.72
N LEU A 70 -15.85 -2.35 7.05
CA LEU A 70 -15.32 -2.42 8.42
C LEU A 70 -14.94 -1.02 8.92
N ALA A 71 -14.29 -0.21 8.09
CA ALA A 71 -13.79 1.11 8.50
C ALA A 71 -14.90 2.10 8.88
N VAL A 72 -16.05 2.09 8.19
CA VAL A 72 -17.18 3.01 8.45
C VAL A 72 -18.23 2.46 9.44
N MET A 73 -18.18 1.16 9.74
CA MET A 73 -19.07 0.50 10.70
C MET A 73 -18.98 1.10 12.12
N ASP A 74 -20.06 0.99 12.89
CA ASP A 74 -20.04 1.36 14.31
C ASP A 74 -19.11 0.45 15.13
N HIS A 75 -18.71 0.92 16.31
CA HIS A 75 -17.72 0.21 17.12
C HIS A 75 -18.21 -1.16 17.63
N PRO A 76 -19.40 -1.30 18.26
CA PRO A 76 -19.92 -2.59 18.68
C PRO A 76 -19.96 -3.64 17.56
N SER A 77 -20.59 -3.33 16.43
CA SER A 77 -20.74 -4.26 15.31
C SER A 77 -19.38 -4.68 14.74
N ARG A 78 -18.48 -3.71 14.54
CA ARG A 78 -17.12 -3.99 14.07
C ARG A 78 -16.36 -4.86 15.05
N SER A 79 -16.39 -4.56 16.35
CA SER A 79 -15.67 -5.36 17.35
C SER A 79 -16.16 -6.81 17.40
N GLN A 80 -17.46 -7.04 17.25
CA GLN A 80 -18.02 -8.38 17.17
C GLN A 80 -17.55 -9.11 15.91
N LEU A 81 -17.64 -8.47 14.75
CA LEU A 81 -17.24 -9.08 13.47
C LEU A 81 -15.74 -9.41 13.42
N LEU A 82 -14.89 -8.48 13.89
CA LEU A 82 -13.45 -8.72 14.00
C LEU A 82 -13.13 -9.91 14.91
N LYS A 83 -13.84 -10.03 16.05
CA LYS A 83 -13.69 -11.17 16.96
C LYS A 83 -14.09 -12.50 16.32
N ILE A 84 -15.20 -12.53 15.58
CA ILE A 84 -15.69 -13.73 14.89
C ILE A 84 -14.65 -14.26 13.89
N HIS A 85 -14.01 -13.36 13.14
CA HIS A 85 -13.07 -13.74 12.09
C HIS A 85 -11.59 -13.73 12.52
N GLY A 86 -11.32 -13.53 13.82
CA GLY A 86 -9.94 -13.52 14.35
C GLY A 86 -9.08 -12.36 13.86
N LEU A 87 -9.70 -11.20 13.57
CA LEU A 87 -8.98 -9.98 13.21
C LEU A 87 -8.83 -9.03 14.40
N GLY A 88 -7.74 -8.27 14.40
CA GLY A 88 -7.47 -7.14 15.29
C GLY A 88 -7.33 -5.83 14.51
N SER A 89 -6.90 -4.77 15.19
CA SER A 89 -6.54 -3.50 14.55
C SER A 89 -5.26 -2.96 15.16
N ASP A 90 -4.31 -2.58 14.30
CA ASP A 90 -3.04 -1.99 14.71
C ASP A 90 -3.11 -0.46 14.87
N VAL A 91 -4.23 0.14 14.47
CA VAL A 91 -4.45 1.59 14.54
C VAL A 91 -5.63 1.94 15.46
N PRO A 92 -5.60 3.09 16.15
CA PRO A 92 -6.71 3.52 16.99
C PRO A 92 -7.99 3.79 16.19
N LEU A 93 -8.96 2.87 16.26
CA LEU A 93 -10.26 3.01 15.57
C LEU A 93 -11.26 3.96 16.28
N LYS A 94 -10.92 4.42 17.49
CA LYS A 94 -11.73 5.41 18.23
C LYS A 94 -11.51 6.84 17.73
N LYS A 95 -10.39 7.09 17.03
CA LYS A 95 -10.09 8.40 16.43
C LYS A 95 -10.98 8.60 15.20
N LEU A 96 -11.82 9.65 15.22
CA LEU A 96 -12.85 9.88 14.20
C LEU A 96 -12.33 10.59 12.94
N ASP A 97 -11.16 11.22 13.03
CA ASP A 97 -10.42 11.91 11.96
C ASP A 97 -9.23 11.07 11.47
N ARG A 98 -9.29 9.74 11.63
CA ARG A 98 -8.22 8.83 11.21
C ARG A 98 -8.12 8.79 9.68
N ARG A 99 -6.91 8.89 9.15
CA ARG A 99 -6.65 8.80 7.70
C ARG A 99 -6.68 7.36 7.17
N VAL A 100 -6.45 6.39 8.07
CA VAL A 100 -6.32 4.97 7.74
C VAL A 100 -7.04 4.11 8.77
N SER A 101 -7.60 2.99 8.33
CA SER A 101 -8.02 1.87 9.18
C SER A 101 -7.34 0.60 8.70
N SER A 102 -6.86 -0.21 9.63
CA SER A 102 -6.11 -1.42 9.31
C SER A 102 -6.62 -2.56 10.17
N PHE A 103 -6.99 -3.67 9.54
CA PHE A 103 -7.47 -4.88 10.21
C PHE A 103 -6.45 -5.99 10.00
N ALA A 104 -5.92 -6.52 11.09
CA ALA A 104 -4.78 -7.42 11.03
C ALA A 104 -5.15 -8.84 11.48
N ARG A 105 -4.56 -9.85 10.84
CA ARG A 105 -4.63 -11.25 11.28
C ARG A 105 -3.26 -11.89 11.16
N LEU A 106 -2.89 -12.73 12.12
CA LEU A 106 -1.70 -13.57 12.01
C LEU A 106 -2.07 -14.85 11.25
N LEU A 107 -1.37 -15.09 10.15
CA LEU A 107 -1.51 -16.29 9.33
C LEU A 107 -0.42 -17.28 9.68
N ARG A 108 -0.71 -18.58 9.53
CA ARG A 108 0.23 -19.66 9.76
C ARG A 108 0.29 -20.52 8.51
N HIS A 109 1.49 -20.68 7.95
CA HIS A 109 1.71 -21.55 6.81
C HIS A 109 1.94 -22.99 7.31
N SER A 110 1.35 -23.97 6.64
CA SER A 110 1.46 -25.38 7.03
C SER A 110 2.82 -26.00 6.68
N GLY A 111 3.64 -25.31 5.89
CA GLY A 111 4.86 -25.85 5.27
C GLY A 111 4.62 -26.50 3.91
N GLU A 112 3.36 -26.76 3.55
CA GLU A 112 2.95 -27.31 2.27
C GLU A 112 2.38 -26.21 1.37
N PHE A 113 2.70 -26.24 0.08
CA PHE A 113 2.30 -25.21 -0.89
C PHE A 113 0.91 -25.50 -1.48
N GLN A 114 -0.10 -24.79 -0.99
CA GLN A 114 -1.50 -24.94 -1.42
C GLN A 114 -1.76 -24.40 -2.83
N ILE A 115 -1.00 -23.38 -3.27
CA ILE A 115 -1.09 -22.89 -4.65
C ILE A 115 -0.73 -24.00 -5.64
N LEU A 116 0.25 -24.83 -5.31
CA LEU A 116 0.71 -25.90 -6.20
C LEU A 116 -0.37 -26.98 -6.36
N GLU A 117 -1.06 -27.34 -5.27
CA GLU A 117 -2.20 -28.26 -5.32
C GLU A 117 -3.34 -27.69 -6.16
N SER A 118 -3.69 -26.43 -5.91
CA SER A 118 -4.71 -25.71 -6.69
C SER A 118 -4.37 -25.65 -8.19
N MET A 119 -3.07 -25.57 -8.54
CA MET A 119 -2.63 -25.58 -9.93
C MET A 119 -2.72 -26.95 -10.60
N LYS A 120 -2.36 -28.03 -9.88
CA LYS A 120 -2.56 -29.40 -10.40
C LYS A 120 -4.04 -29.67 -10.66
N GLU A 121 -4.92 -29.16 -9.80
CA GLU A 121 -6.36 -29.20 -10.00
C GLU A 121 -6.79 -28.38 -11.22
N ILE A 122 -6.30 -27.15 -11.38
CA ILE A 122 -6.61 -26.31 -12.55
C ILE A 122 -6.10 -26.92 -13.86
N GLU A 123 -4.91 -27.52 -13.89
CA GLU A 123 -4.39 -28.22 -15.08
C GLU A 123 -5.22 -29.46 -15.41
N SER A 124 -5.75 -30.16 -14.40
CA SER A 124 -6.72 -31.23 -14.60
C SER A 124 -8.04 -30.69 -15.20
N ILE A 125 -8.50 -29.52 -14.73
CA ILE A 125 -9.73 -28.85 -15.16
C ILE A 125 -9.59 -28.16 -16.54
N LYS A 126 -8.38 -27.76 -16.97
CA LYS A 126 -8.13 -27.20 -18.32
C LYS A 126 -8.53 -28.14 -19.46
N ASN A 127 -8.76 -29.42 -19.18
CA ASN A 127 -9.34 -30.37 -20.13
C ASN A 127 -10.88 -30.25 -20.28
N ASP A 128 -11.54 -29.36 -19.53
CA ASP A 128 -12.97 -29.07 -19.63
C ASP A 128 -13.22 -27.53 -19.67
N PRO A 129 -13.38 -26.94 -20.87
CA PRO A 129 -13.50 -25.49 -21.06
C PRO A 129 -14.77 -24.88 -20.42
N VAL A 130 -15.78 -25.70 -20.12
CA VAL A 130 -17.11 -25.23 -19.67
C VAL A 130 -17.12 -24.84 -18.18
N TYR A 131 -16.13 -25.32 -17.40
CA TYR A 131 -16.06 -25.05 -15.96
C TYR A 131 -15.34 -23.74 -15.60
N LEU A 132 -14.43 -23.26 -16.45
CA LEU A 132 -13.62 -22.07 -16.17
C LEU A 132 -14.44 -20.78 -16.22
N GLU A 133 -15.38 -20.67 -17.17
CA GLU A 133 -16.35 -19.56 -17.20
C GLU A 133 -17.29 -19.64 -15.98
N LYS A 134 -17.80 -20.81 -15.62
CA LYS A 134 -18.70 -20.94 -14.45
C LYS A 134 -18.05 -20.61 -13.10
N ALA A 135 -16.73 -20.85 -12.95
CA ALA A 135 -15.98 -20.53 -11.74
C ALA A 135 -15.55 -19.05 -11.66
N LEU A 136 -15.43 -18.36 -12.79
CA LEU A 136 -14.99 -16.96 -12.87
C LEU A 136 -16.16 -15.96 -13.03
N ASP A 137 -17.31 -16.37 -13.60
CA ASP A 137 -18.50 -15.55 -13.83
C ASP A 137 -19.60 -15.72 -12.75
N GLY A 138 -19.30 -16.45 -11.68
CA GLY A 138 -20.24 -16.84 -10.64
C GLY A 138 -20.57 -15.79 -9.56
N VAL A 139 -20.53 -14.48 -9.84
CA VAL A 139 -21.27 -13.47 -9.04
C VAL A 139 -21.71 -12.33 -9.95
N VAL A 140 -22.84 -12.55 -10.62
CA VAL A 140 -23.66 -11.49 -11.21
C VAL A 140 -24.05 -10.49 -10.11
N ILE A 141 -23.69 -9.23 -10.31
CA ILE A 141 -24.22 -8.08 -9.59
C ILE A 141 -25.75 -8.12 -9.68
N GLY A 142 -26.45 -8.32 -8.55
CA GLY A 142 -27.90 -8.14 -8.48
C GLY A 142 -28.74 -9.23 -7.78
N GLY A 143 -28.24 -9.86 -6.72
CA GLY A 143 -29.09 -10.63 -5.80
C GLY A 143 -29.08 -10.01 -4.39
N PRO A 144 -30.16 -10.14 -3.58
CA PRO A 144 -30.15 -9.74 -2.17
C PRO A 144 -29.35 -10.79 -1.38
N MET A 145 -28.05 -10.80 -1.60
CA MET A 145 -27.10 -11.64 -0.90
C MET A 145 -26.66 -10.92 0.36
N GLY A 146 -26.28 -11.71 1.36
CA GLY A 146 -25.71 -11.23 2.60
C GLY A 146 -24.60 -10.22 2.35
N ASP A 147 -24.25 -9.52 3.41
CA ASP A 147 -23.36 -8.40 3.34
C ASP A 147 -21.89 -8.87 3.06
N GLY A 148 -21.61 -10.15 2.80
CA GLY A 148 -20.30 -10.66 2.41
C GLY A 148 -19.28 -10.67 3.56
N THR A 149 -19.64 -10.14 4.72
CA THR A 149 -18.77 -10.11 5.89
C THR A 149 -18.63 -11.49 6.51
N GLU A 150 -19.59 -12.39 6.27
CA GLU A 150 -19.56 -13.77 6.75
C GLU A 150 -18.36 -14.58 6.23
N LYS A 151 -17.81 -14.21 5.06
CA LYS A 151 -16.63 -14.85 4.45
C LYS A 151 -15.32 -14.12 4.74
N LEU A 152 -15.34 -13.04 5.54
CA LEU A 152 -14.18 -12.18 5.76
C LEU A 152 -12.94 -12.98 6.23
N GLY A 153 -13.13 -13.85 7.21
CA GLY A 153 -12.04 -14.66 7.76
C GLY A 153 -11.42 -15.61 6.75
N GLU A 154 -12.25 -16.27 5.94
CA GLU A 154 -11.83 -17.21 4.89
C GLU A 154 -11.07 -16.49 3.78
N LEU A 155 -11.60 -15.36 3.30
CA LEU A 155 -10.97 -14.55 2.25
C LEU A 155 -9.60 -14.00 2.67
N VAL A 156 -9.46 -13.53 3.92
CA VAL A 156 -8.18 -13.05 4.46
C VAL A 156 -7.15 -14.17 4.54
N GLU A 157 -7.58 -15.36 4.95
CA GLU A 157 -6.72 -16.53 5.11
C GLU A 157 -6.27 -17.06 3.74
N GLU A 158 -7.21 -17.26 2.81
CA GLU A 158 -6.93 -17.81 1.49
C GLU A 158 -6.02 -16.88 0.66
N LEU A 159 -6.38 -15.60 0.53
CA LEU A 159 -5.55 -14.64 -0.19
C LEU A 159 -4.19 -14.45 0.49
N GLY A 160 -4.19 -14.44 1.82
CA GLY A 160 -2.98 -14.25 2.62
C GLY A 160 -1.99 -15.39 2.49
N LEU A 161 -2.45 -16.64 2.55
CA LEU A 161 -1.60 -17.82 2.34
C LEU A 161 -1.04 -17.83 0.92
N CYS A 162 -1.85 -17.48 -0.08
CA CYS A 162 -1.37 -17.34 -1.46
C CYS A 162 -0.22 -16.32 -1.57
N MET A 163 -0.37 -15.15 -0.94
CA MET A 163 0.67 -14.13 -0.93
C MET A 163 1.91 -14.54 -0.13
N MET A 164 1.76 -15.32 0.95
CA MET A 164 2.89 -15.88 1.70
C MET A 164 3.73 -16.81 0.83
N GLU A 165 3.10 -17.76 0.13
CA GLU A 165 3.76 -18.73 -0.74
C GLU A 165 4.52 -18.06 -1.88
N LEU A 166 3.90 -17.07 -2.52
CA LEU A 166 4.55 -16.26 -3.54
C LEU A 166 5.78 -15.53 -2.99
N GLY A 167 5.67 -14.94 -1.80
CA GLY A 167 6.81 -14.26 -1.19
C GLY A 167 7.95 -15.21 -0.83
N ILE A 168 7.65 -16.46 -0.42
CA ILE A 168 8.67 -17.51 -0.23
C ILE A 168 9.40 -17.82 -1.55
N LEU A 169 8.67 -17.93 -2.66
CA LEU A 169 9.25 -18.13 -3.99
C LEU A 169 10.17 -17.00 -4.42
N VAL A 170 9.75 -15.75 -4.21
CA VAL A 170 10.57 -14.59 -4.52
C VAL A 170 11.80 -14.53 -3.62
N ALA A 171 11.67 -14.88 -2.33
CA ALA A 171 12.81 -14.98 -1.42
C ALA A 171 13.84 -16.04 -1.90
N ARG A 172 13.40 -17.18 -2.42
CA ARG A 172 14.26 -18.20 -3.04
C ARG A 172 15.01 -17.65 -4.27
N ALA A 173 14.31 -16.90 -5.12
CA ALA A 173 14.93 -16.23 -6.27
C ALA A 173 16.01 -15.24 -5.82
N CYS A 174 15.71 -14.45 -4.79
CA CYS A 174 16.64 -13.51 -4.19
C CYS A 174 17.87 -14.21 -3.60
N ASP A 175 17.70 -15.32 -2.87
CA ASP A 175 18.81 -16.12 -2.35
C ASP A 175 19.72 -16.60 -3.49
N THR A 176 19.13 -17.11 -4.58
CA THR A 176 19.86 -17.55 -5.78
C THR A 176 20.68 -16.40 -6.39
N VAL A 177 20.06 -15.25 -6.61
CA VAL A 177 20.71 -14.07 -7.21
C VAL A 177 21.81 -13.50 -6.31
N THR A 178 21.57 -13.46 -5.01
CA THR A 178 22.53 -12.88 -4.05
C THR A 178 23.65 -13.84 -3.69
N GLY A 179 23.55 -15.12 -4.07
CA GLY A 179 24.45 -16.19 -3.62
C GLY A 179 24.29 -16.50 -2.13
N GLY A 180 23.14 -16.14 -1.55
CA GLY A 180 22.75 -16.41 -0.16
C GLY A 180 21.82 -17.62 -0.07
N ASN A 181 21.40 -17.95 1.15
CA ASN A 181 20.44 -19.02 1.44
C ASN A 181 19.64 -18.74 2.73
N GLN A 182 19.44 -17.46 3.04
CA GLN A 182 18.91 -17.05 4.33
C GLN A 182 17.52 -16.44 4.24
N LEU A 183 17.11 -15.89 3.09
CA LEU A 183 15.86 -15.14 2.97
C LEU A 183 14.66 -16.07 2.98
N GLU A 184 14.66 -17.10 2.12
CA GLU A 184 13.62 -18.12 2.10
C GLU A 184 13.50 -18.78 3.47
N LYS A 185 14.64 -19.29 3.96
CA LYS A 185 14.71 -20.00 5.24
C LYS A 185 14.19 -19.15 6.41
N SER A 186 14.52 -17.85 6.44
CA SER A 186 14.06 -16.97 7.53
C SER A 186 12.54 -16.81 7.54
N ILE A 187 11.89 -16.82 6.38
CA ILE A 187 10.43 -16.75 6.27
C ILE A 187 9.80 -18.09 6.66
N THR A 188 10.33 -19.20 6.12
CA THR A 188 9.78 -20.55 6.37
C THR A 188 9.99 -21.01 7.81
N ASP A 189 11.15 -20.72 8.41
CA ASP A 189 11.44 -21.06 9.81
C ASP A 189 10.50 -20.33 10.78
N PHE A 190 10.08 -19.10 10.43
CA PHE A 190 9.10 -18.37 11.24
C PHE A 190 7.69 -18.92 11.04
N GLY A 191 7.34 -19.34 9.82
CA GLY A 191 6.10 -20.04 9.49
C GLY A 191 4.81 -19.22 9.68
N THR A 192 4.93 -17.95 10.05
CA THR A 192 3.80 -17.06 10.26
C THR A 192 3.99 -15.73 9.57
N ALA A 193 2.90 -15.08 9.18
CA ALA A 193 2.95 -13.76 8.59
C ALA A 193 1.81 -12.90 9.10
N LYS A 194 2.07 -11.60 9.25
CA LYS A 194 1.03 -10.65 9.60
C LYS A 194 0.35 -10.18 8.31
N ALA A 195 -0.94 -10.44 8.17
CA ALA A 195 -1.75 -9.90 7.10
C ALA A 195 -2.48 -8.64 7.59
N ARG A 196 -2.63 -7.64 6.72
CA ARG A 196 -3.36 -6.39 6.98
C ARG A 196 -4.29 -6.06 5.82
N LEU A 197 -5.57 -5.93 6.13
CA LEU A 197 -6.57 -5.32 5.26
C LEU A 197 -6.67 -3.84 5.60
N ILE A 198 -6.30 -2.98 4.65
CA ILE A 198 -6.10 -1.54 4.88
C ILE A 198 -7.12 -0.74 4.07
N HIS A 199 -7.79 0.18 4.75
CA HIS A 199 -8.67 1.19 4.18
C HIS A 199 -8.08 2.58 4.39
N TYR A 200 -7.75 3.26 3.29
CA TYR A 200 -7.38 4.66 3.30
C TYR A 200 -8.61 5.53 3.05
N HIS A 201 -8.94 6.38 4.03
CA HIS A 201 -10.22 7.08 4.09
C HIS A 201 -10.30 8.20 3.06
N SER A 202 -11.45 8.26 2.38
CA SER A 202 -11.92 9.46 1.69
C SER A 202 -12.34 10.55 2.69
N GLU A 203 -12.59 11.77 2.22
CA GLU A 203 -13.16 12.82 3.06
C GLU A 203 -14.59 12.49 3.50
N LEU A 204 -15.39 11.86 2.63
CA LEU A 204 -16.75 11.41 2.96
C LEU A 204 -16.77 10.35 4.07
N ASP A 205 -15.84 9.40 4.06
CA ASP A 205 -15.77 8.39 5.12
C ASP A 205 -15.60 9.03 6.50
N ASN A 206 -14.78 10.08 6.58
CA ASN A 206 -14.57 10.83 7.81
C ASN A 206 -15.84 11.55 8.28
N ILE A 207 -16.67 12.04 7.35
CA ILE A 207 -17.97 12.63 7.67
C ILE A 207 -18.91 11.55 8.22
N ILE A 208 -19.02 10.41 7.53
CA ILE A 208 -19.86 9.27 7.93
C ILE A 208 -19.51 8.78 9.34
N ILE A 209 -18.21 8.59 9.63
CA ILE A 209 -17.71 8.13 10.93
C ILE A 209 -18.04 9.13 12.05
N LYS A 210 -17.95 10.44 11.77
CA LYS A 210 -18.28 11.50 12.74
C LYS A 210 -19.78 11.56 13.00
N GLU A 211 -20.62 11.41 11.96
CA GLU A 211 -22.08 11.44 12.08
C GLU A 211 -22.63 10.22 12.82
N SER A 212 -22.15 9.01 12.50
CA SER A 212 -22.56 7.78 13.19
C SER A 212 -22.24 7.85 14.69
N SER A 213 -21.10 8.44 15.05
CA SER A 213 -20.69 8.68 16.43
C SER A 213 -21.56 9.70 17.17
N ARG A 214 -22.17 10.67 16.45
CA ARG A 214 -23.11 11.65 17.03
C ARG A 214 -24.49 11.03 17.29
N LYS A 215 -24.98 10.16 16.40
CA LYS A 215 -26.27 9.48 16.57
C LYS A 215 -26.30 8.53 17.78
N GLY A 216 -25.17 7.91 18.13
CA GLY A 216 -25.06 7.02 19.30
C GLY A 216 -24.96 7.71 20.66
N LYS A 217 -24.73 9.03 20.70
CA LYS A 217 -24.76 9.85 21.93
C LYS A 217 -26.07 10.65 21.92
N GLY A 218 -27.12 10.11 22.52
CA GLY A 218 -28.49 10.65 22.43
C GLY A 218 -28.57 12.18 22.42
N SER A 219 -29.07 12.73 21.30
CA SER A 219 -29.54 14.11 21.26
C SER A 219 -31.06 14.09 21.32
N THR A 220 -31.59 14.31 22.52
CA THR A 220 -32.86 15.00 22.67
C THR A 220 -32.66 16.46 22.21
N ASN A 221 -33.49 16.88 21.25
CA ASN A 221 -33.78 18.26 20.83
C ASN A 221 -32.65 19.07 20.14
N LYS A 222 -32.72 19.19 18.80
CA LYS A 222 -33.29 20.36 18.09
C LYS A 222 -33.04 20.23 16.59
N THR A 223 -34.12 20.33 15.82
CA THR A 223 -34.15 20.54 14.37
C THR A 223 -33.30 21.75 13.98
N ALA A 224 -32.22 21.51 13.24
CA ALA A 224 -31.52 22.54 12.47
C ALA A 224 -31.53 22.11 11.00
N LYS A 225 -32.15 22.94 10.16
CA LYS A 225 -32.28 22.75 8.71
C LYS A 225 -30.90 22.61 8.08
N ALA A 226 -30.69 21.54 7.32
CA ALA A 226 -29.53 21.40 6.45
C ALA A 226 -29.68 22.37 5.27
N THR A 227 -28.76 23.34 5.18
CA THR A 227 -28.62 24.20 4.01
C THR A 227 -27.90 23.40 2.94
N VAL A 228 -28.60 23.14 1.85
CA VAL A 228 -28.05 22.52 0.63
C VAL A 228 -27.02 23.50 0.04
N TYR A 229 -25.75 23.09 0.00
CA TYR A 229 -24.74 23.76 -0.83
C TYR A 229 -24.80 23.11 -2.21
N GLU A 230 -25.66 23.67 -3.06
CA GLU A 230 -25.72 23.38 -4.47
C GLU A 230 -24.96 24.48 -5.20
N SER A 231 -23.85 24.15 -5.85
CA SER A 231 -23.23 24.96 -6.91
C SER A 231 -22.07 24.21 -7.54
N CYS A 232 -21.90 24.12 -8.86
CA CYS A 232 -22.83 24.16 -10.00
C CYS A 232 -21.97 23.86 -11.23
N SER A 233 -22.49 23.06 -12.15
CA SER A 233 -22.01 23.00 -13.52
C SER A 233 -22.82 23.96 -14.40
N GLN A 234 -22.10 24.72 -15.23
CA GLN A 234 -22.53 25.38 -16.46
C GLN A 234 -23.16 26.79 -16.42
N ARG A 235 -22.79 27.52 -17.48
CA ARG A 235 -22.89 28.94 -17.77
C ARG A 235 -24.29 29.36 -18.25
N SER A 236 -24.71 30.58 -17.90
CA SER A 236 -25.37 31.51 -18.84
C SER A 236 -25.48 32.93 -18.25
N ALA A 237 -25.50 33.93 -19.12
CA ALA A 237 -25.15 35.34 -18.90
C ALA A 237 -26.32 36.26 -18.47
N SER A 238 -25.93 37.52 -18.18
CA SER A 238 -26.72 38.78 -18.04
C SER A 238 -27.31 39.08 -16.65
N SER A 239 -27.46 40.32 -16.16
CA SER A 239 -26.88 41.66 -16.39
C SER A 239 -27.55 42.60 -15.36
N HIS A 240 -26.81 43.55 -14.76
CA HIS A 240 -27.26 44.68 -13.91
C HIS A 240 -27.93 44.32 -12.55
N GLY A 241 -27.65 44.96 -11.41
CA GLY A 241 -26.82 46.10 -11.03
C GLY A 241 -27.15 46.54 -9.59
N SER A 242 -26.24 47.29 -8.97
CA SER A 242 -26.43 48.16 -7.78
C SER A 242 -26.28 47.58 -6.36
N CYS A 243 -25.01 47.50 -5.92
CA CYS A 243 -24.40 48.15 -4.75
C CYS A 243 -25.29 48.74 -3.63
N ILE A 244 -25.10 48.28 -2.37
CA ILE A 244 -24.84 49.15 -1.20
C ILE A 244 -23.76 48.48 -0.32
N ARG A 245 -22.86 49.32 0.18
CA ARG A 245 -21.56 49.05 0.80
C ARG A 245 -21.62 49.39 2.30
N SER A 246 -20.99 48.58 3.14
CA SER A 246 -20.42 48.95 4.45
C SER A 246 -19.54 47.77 4.92
N GLU A 247 -18.28 47.70 4.50
CA GLU A 247 -17.08 48.30 5.11
C GLU A 247 -16.82 47.86 6.56
N GLY A 248 -15.77 47.04 6.70
CA GLY A 248 -15.19 46.47 7.90
C GLY A 248 -14.03 45.56 7.50
N ALA A 249 -12.97 46.18 6.96
CA ALA A 249 -11.71 45.59 6.49
C ALA A 249 -10.95 44.85 7.61
N ILE A 250 -9.92 44.02 7.43
CA ILE A 250 -8.76 44.02 6.50
C ILE A 250 -8.28 42.53 6.42
N THR A 251 -8.32 41.77 5.31
CA THR A 251 -7.40 41.64 4.14
C THR A 251 -5.93 41.32 4.52
N GLU A 252 -5.25 40.30 4.00
CA GLU A 252 -4.63 40.19 2.66
C GLU A 252 -3.77 38.90 2.62
N THR A 253 -3.53 38.16 1.52
CA THR A 253 -4.18 37.93 0.22
C THR A 253 -3.35 36.83 -0.44
N LEU A 254 -4.01 35.79 -0.97
CA LEU A 254 -3.44 34.92 -1.98
C LEU A 254 -3.50 35.66 -3.32
N LYS A 255 -2.36 35.81 -4.00
CA LYS A 255 -2.28 36.33 -5.36
C LYS A 255 -2.33 35.15 -6.34
N ASP A 256 -3.46 35.00 -7.01
CA ASP A 256 -3.56 34.26 -8.26
C ASP A 256 -2.91 35.07 -9.38
N SER A 257 -1.94 34.47 -10.06
CA SER A 257 -1.42 34.96 -11.32
C SER A 257 -1.87 34.01 -12.42
N ASN A 258 -2.78 34.49 -13.26
CA ASN A 258 -3.14 33.91 -14.54
C ASN A 258 -1.87 33.73 -15.39
N ASP A 259 -1.54 32.50 -15.77
CA ASP A 259 -0.80 32.30 -17.00
C ASP A 259 -1.41 31.15 -17.81
N LYS A 260 -1.76 31.48 -19.05
CA LYS A 260 -2.28 30.55 -20.05
C LYS A 260 -1.09 30.01 -20.82
N SER A 261 -0.73 28.75 -20.58
CA SER A 261 0.03 28.00 -21.58
C SER A 261 -0.51 26.57 -21.71
N ILE A 262 -0.63 26.16 -22.97
CA ILE A 262 -1.16 24.89 -23.44
C ILE A 262 0.04 23.92 -23.59
N HIS A 263 -0.21 22.65 -23.25
CA HIS A 263 0.61 21.43 -23.44
C HIS A 263 1.58 20.99 -22.32
N GLY A 264 1.18 19.90 -21.67
CA GLY A 264 2.02 19.05 -20.81
C GLY A 264 1.18 18.32 -19.77
N GLN A 265 0.55 17.20 -20.13
CA GLN A 265 -0.26 16.37 -19.22
C GLN A 265 0.65 15.61 -18.24
N GLY A 266 1.14 16.28 -17.19
CA GLY A 266 1.82 15.66 -16.06
C GLY A 266 0.89 15.64 -14.85
N SER A 267 0.54 14.45 -14.33
CA SER A 267 -0.26 14.34 -13.10
C SER A 267 0.49 14.98 -11.93
N ILE A 268 -0.11 16.00 -11.30
CA ILE A 268 0.45 16.66 -10.12
C ILE A 268 0.15 15.78 -8.90
N VAL A 269 1.07 14.87 -8.58
CA VAL A 269 0.99 14.04 -7.37
C VAL A 269 1.38 14.89 -6.15
N SER A 270 0.52 14.93 -5.13
CA SER A 270 0.77 15.66 -3.87
C SER A 270 1.87 14.98 -3.05
N LEU A 271 2.90 15.74 -2.67
CA LEU A 271 4.04 15.28 -1.85
C LEU A 271 3.85 15.55 -0.35
N THR A 272 2.79 16.27 0.03
CA THR A 272 2.52 16.70 1.41
C THR A 272 1.21 16.15 1.98
N ASN A 273 0.28 15.69 1.13
CA ASN A 273 -0.99 15.10 1.56
C ASN A 273 -0.92 13.56 1.56
N LEU A 274 -0.26 13.00 2.56
CA LEU A 274 -0.05 11.56 2.69
C LEU A 274 -1.14 10.87 3.51
N TRP A 275 -1.62 9.74 3.00
CA TRP A 275 -2.40 8.78 3.76
C TRP A 275 -1.51 7.98 4.73
N GLN A 276 -0.32 7.60 4.27
CA GLN A 276 0.72 6.95 5.06
C GLN A 276 2.05 7.68 4.86
N GLU A 277 2.70 8.03 5.96
CA GLU A 277 3.98 8.74 5.94
C GLU A 277 5.12 7.88 5.38
N TRP A 278 6.22 8.53 5.03
CA TRP A 278 7.44 7.89 4.55
C TRP A 278 8.01 6.92 5.60
N HIS A 279 8.29 5.68 5.20
CA HIS A 279 8.89 4.67 6.05
C HIS A 279 9.54 3.54 5.23
N TYR A 280 10.34 2.73 5.92
CA TYR A 280 10.75 1.42 5.46
C TYR A 280 9.95 0.33 6.18
N ASP A 281 9.60 -0.73 5.46
CA ASP A 281 9.18 -1.97 6.08
C ASP A 281 10.41 -2.71 6.61
N TYR A 282 10.39 -3.11 7.87
CA TYR A 282 11.56 -3.71 8.52
C TYR A 282 11.64 -5.24 8.36
N GLY A 283 10.64 -5.89 7.74
CA GLY A 283 10.62 -7.34 7.49
C GLY A 283 11.57 -7.79 6.37
N VAL A 284 11.43 -9.04 5.92
CA VAL A 284 12.16 -9.57 4.75
C VAL A 284 11.50 -9.06 3.48
N LEU A 285 10.23 -9.39 3.27
CA LEU A 285 9.44 -8.97 2.12
C LEU A 285 8.06 -8.53 2.57
N THR A 286 7.50 -7.55 1.86
CA THR A 286 6.09 -7.17 1.96
C THR A 286 5.42 -7.50 0.64
N VAL A 287 4.39 -8.32 0.67
CA VAL A 287 3.58 -8.63 -0.53
C VAL A 287 2.30 -7.81 -0.44
N LEU A 288 1.98 -7.02 -1.46
CA LEU A 288 0.80 -6.18 -1.53
C LEU A 288 -0.08 -6.64 -2.69
N THR A 289 -1.39 -6.56 -2.53
CA THR A 289 -2.27 -6.48 -3.69
C THR A 289 -1.99 -5.18 -4.43
N ALA A 290 -2.19 -5.15 -5.75
CA ALA A 290 -2.53 -3.88 -6.38
C ALA A 290 -3.69 -3.21 -5.57
N PRO A 291 -3.81 -1.88 -5.54
CA PRO A 291 -4.90 -1.22 -4.83
C PRO A 291 -6.21 -1.31 -5.61
N LEU A 292 -7.32 -1.34 -4.89
CA LEU A 292 -8.66 -1.04 -5.40
C LEU A 292 -9.01 0.38 -4.97
N PHE A 293 -9.77 1.08 -5.80
CA PHE A 293 -10.25 2.43 -5.48
C PHE A 293 -11.76 2.43 -5.48
N LEU A 294 -12.32 3.02 -4.43
CA LEU A 294 -13.77 3.19 -4.30
C LEU A 294 -14.13 4.66 -4.33
N CYS A 295 -15.11 4.99 -5.16
CA CYS A 295 -15.71 6.31 -5.24
C CYS A 295 -17.01 6.31 -4.41
N SER A 296 -17.05 7.15 -3.38
CA SER A 296 -18.22 7.26 -2.50
C SER A 296 -19.15 8.36 -2.99
N THR A 297 -20.44 8.05 -3.08
CA THR A 297 -21.51 9.05 -3.34
C THR A 297 -22.52 9.04 -2.20
N LEU A 298 -23.02 10.23 -1.84
CA LEU A 298 -24.04 10.37 -0.81
C LEU A 298 -25.41 10.09 -1.44
N GLY A 299 -25.93 8.88 -1.22
CA GLY A 299 -27.32 8.53 -1.55
C GLY A 299 -28.32 9.11 -0.56
N LYS A 300 -29.60 9.16 -0.93
CA LYS A 300 -30.70 9.69 -0.09
C LYS A 300 -30.89 8.93 1.23
N GLU A 301 -30.44 7.68 1.35
CA GLU A 301 -30.60 6.85 2.55
C GLU A 301 -29.32 6.09 2.98
N CYS A 302 -28.35 5.83 2.08
CA CYS A 302 -27.08 5.16 2.39
C CYS A 302 -25.96 5.64 1.46
N SER A 303 -24.69 5.56 1.89
CA SER A 303 -23.54 5.82 1.03
C SER A 303 -23.32 4.64 0.08
N ILE A 304 -23.42 4.87 -1.23
CA ILE A 304 -23.10 3.87 -2.25
C ILE A 304 -21.62 4.05 -2.61
N SER A 305 -20.92 2.93 -2.74
CA SER A 305 -19.49 2.88 -3.02
C SER A 305 -19.27 1.97 -4.21
N GLU A 306 -18.78 2.53 -5.30
CA GLU A 306 -18.53 1.80 -6.54
C GLU A 306 -17.03 1.77 -6.83
N GLU A 307 -16.55 0.68 -7.42
CA GLU A 307 -15.18 0.60 -7.91
C GLU A 307 -14.98 1.63 -9.02
N CYS A 308 -13.90 2.40 -8.92
CA CYS A 308 -13.56 3.41 -9.92
C CYS A 308 -12.10 3.30 -10.34
N SER A 309 -11.81 3.72 -11.56
CA SER A 309 -10.43 3.81 -12.04
C SER A 309 -9.68 4.91 -11.26
N PRO A 310 -8.38 4.70 -10.96
CA PRO A 310 -7.57 5.76 -10.38
C PRO A 310 -7.56 6.99 -11.30
N PRO A 311 -7.64 8.23 -10.77
CA PRO A 311 -7.73 9.45 -11.57
C PRO A 311 -6.65 9.64 -12.64
N ASP A 312 -5.49 9.03 -12.46
CA ASP A 312 -4.26 9.25 -13.23
C ASP A 312 -3.47 7.96 -13.48
N GLU A 313 -4.14 6.80 -13.45
CA GLU A 313 -3.53 5.46 -13.64
C GLU A 313 -2.46 5.06 -12.60
N HIS A 314 -2.25 5.88 -11.57
CA HIS A 314 -1.29 5.60 -10.52
C HIS A 314 -1.91 4.83 -9.35
N THR A 315 -1.06 4.05 -8.68
CA THR A 315 -1.44 3.29 -7.47
C THR A 315 -1.37 4.15 -6.19
N TYR A 316 -0.87 5.38 -6.31
CA TYR A 316 -0.55 6.32 -5.23
C TYR A 316 0.47 5.81 -4.20
N LEU A 317 1.13 4.68 -4.47
CA LEU A 317 2.34 4.28 -3.77
C LEU A 317 3.50 5.10 -4.32
N GLN A 318 4.08 5.93 -3.44
CA GLN A 318 5.23 6.76 -3.75
C GLN A 318 6.50 6.10 -3.26
N LEU A 319 7.56 6.19 -4.07
CA LEU A 319 8.88 5.65 -3.76
C LEU A 319 9.89 6.77 -3.74
N PHE A 320 10.84 6.72 -2.82
CA PHE A 320 11.98 7.61 -2.78
C PHE A 320 13.23 6.82 -3.14
N ASN A 321 13.89 7.21 -4.22
CA ASN A 321 15.06 6.51 -4.73
C ASN A 321 15.97 7.50 -5.44
N ARG A 322 17.27 7.52 -5.09
CA ARG A 322 18.29 8.35 -5.76
C ARG A 322 17.83 9.79 -5.82
N ARG A 323 17.40 10.30 -4.66
CA ARG A 323 16.99 11.70 -4.50
C ARG A 323 15.79 12.11 -5.37
N ARG A 324 14.96 11.15 -5.78
CA ARG A 324 13.76 11.39 -6.60
C ARG A 324 12.57 10.66 -6.03
N VAL A 325 11.39 11.27 -6.18
CA VAL A 325 10.11 10.65 -5.84
C VAL A 325 9.45 10.10 -7.09
N PHE A 326 9.05 8.84 -7.03
CA PHE A 326 8.34 8.14 -8.09
C PHE A 326 6.92 7.76 -7.65
N SER A 327 5.98 7.74 -8.58
CA SER A 327 4.62 7.23 -8.39
C SER A 327 4.46 5.93 -9.17
N MET A 328 4.21 4.84 -8.46
CA MET A 328 4.16 3.50 -9.05
C MET A 328 2.90 3.29 -9.90
N ARG A 329 3.08 2.62 -11.04
CA ARG A 329 2.03 1.96 -11.82
C ARG A 329 2.28 0.45 -11.87
N CYS A 330 1.21 -0.32 -11.87
CA CYS A 330 1.24 -1.78 -12.05
C CYS A 330 -0.09 -2.28 -12.61
N SER A 331 -0.10 -3.50 -13.15
CA SER A 331 -1.33 -4.16 -13.60
C SER A 331 -2.34 -4.34 -12.44
N PRO A 332 -3.65 -4.08 -12.65
CA PRO A 332 -4.69 -4.07 -11.59
C PRO A 332 -4.94 -5.40 -10.88
N GLU A 333 -4.30 -6.48 -11.31
CA GLU A 333 -4.45 -7.83 -10.74
C GLU A 333 -3.12 -8.44 -10.29
N SER A 334 -2.06 -7.64 -10.30
CA SER A 334 -0.74 -8.06 -9.84
C SER A 334 -0.64 -8.09 -8.31
N PHE A 335 0.28 -8.93 -7.83
CA PHE A 335 0.84 -8.78 -6.50
C PHE A 335 2.18 -8.05 -6.59
N ILE A 336 2.36 -7.03 -5.76
CA ILE A 336 3.60 -6.26 -5.68
C ILE A 336 4.42 -6.82 -4.53
N VAL A 337 5.66 -7.19 -4.80
CA VAL A 337 6.63 -7.61 -3.79
C VAL A 337 7.59 -6.46 -3.54
N GLN A 338 7.71 -6.06 -2.29
CA GLN A 338 8.57 -5.00 -1.80
C GLN A 338 9.63 -5.56 -0.87
N VAL A 339 10.87 -5.14 -1.05
CA VAL A 339 12.00 -5.52 -0.19
C VAL A 339 12.00 -4.69 1.09
N GLY A 340 12.08 -5.39 2.23
CA GLY A 340 12.23 -4.78 3.55
C GLY A 340 13.69 -4.76 4.05
N GLU A 341 13.91 -4.08 5.17
CA GLU A 341 15.25 -3.87 5.73
C GLU A 341 15.91 -5.16 6.22
N ALA A 342 15.15 -6.15 6.71
CA ALA A 342 15.76 -7.41 7.09
C ALA A 342 16.33 -8.15 5.88
N ALA A 343 15.69 -8.06 4.70
CA ALA A 343 16.25 -8.65 3.47
C ALA A 343 17.50 -7.93 3.00
N ASP A 344 17.51 -6.59 3.08
CA ASP A 344 18.68 -5.77 2.82
C ASP A 344 19.87 -6.22 3.69
N ILE A 345 19.67 -6.29 5.02
CA ILE A 345 20.70 -6.73 5.98
C ILE A 345 21.12 -8.18 5.74
N LEU A 346 20.18 -9.12 5.61
CA LEU A 346 20.47 -10.55 5.44
C LEU A 346 21.19 -10.85 4.12
N SER A 347 20.97 -10.02 3.09
CA SER A 347 21.68 -10.11 1.80
C SER A 347 23.04 -9.41 1.78
N GLY A 348 23.40 -8.69 2.86
CA GLY A 348 24.62 -7.89 2.93
C GLY A 348 24.58 -6.66 2.02
N GLY A 349 23.42 -6.01 1.87
CA GLY A 349 23.24 -4.83 1.02
C GLY A 349 23.13 -5.13 -0.47
N LYS A 350 22.90 -6.39 -0.85
CA LYS A 350 22.73 -6.79 -2.26
C LYS A 350 21.31 -6.53 -2.74
N LEU A 351 20.32 -6.64 -1.85
CA LEU A 351 18.94 -6.21 -2.08
C LEU A 351 18.73 -4.81 -1.54
N ARG A 352 17.77 -4.08 -2.11
CA ARG A 352 17.47 -2.70 -1.71
C ARG A 352 16.17 -2.60 -0.95
N SER A 353 16.24 -2.22 0.33
CA SER A 353 15.03 -1.82 1.08
C SER A 353 14.35 -0.60 0.45
N THR A 354 13.02 -0.57 0.44
CA THR A 354 12.24 0.44 -0.30
C THR A 354 11.68 1.53 0.62
N LEU A 355 12.14 2.78 0.46
CA LEU A 355 11.54 3.94 1.12
C LEU A 355 10.27 4.34 0.39
N HIS A 356 9.14 4.29 1.09
CA HIS A 356 7.85 4.48 0.45
C HIS A 356 6.84 5.22 1.33
N ALA A 357 5.83 5.81 0.68
CA ALA A 357 4.69 6.48 1.29
C ALA A 357 3.43 6.22 0.46
N VAL A 358 2.26 6.47 1.04
CA VAL A 358 0.99 6.41 0.29
C VAL A 358 0.38 7.80 0.26
N SER A 359 0.17 8.33 -0.94
CA SER A 359 -0.32 9.70 -1.16
C SER A 359 -1.81 9.73 -1.48
N ARG A 360 -2.44 10.88 -1.26
CA ARG A 360 -3.82 11.13 -1.67
C ARG A 360 -3.89 11.70 -3.09
N PRO A 361 -4.92 11.34 -3.87
CA PRO A 361 -5.26 12.05 -5.10
C PRO A 361 -5.48 13.54 -4.82
N TYR A 362 -4.91 14.41 -5.65
CA TYR A 362 -5.01 15.87 -5.46
C TYR A 362 -6.40 16.41 -5.82
N CYS A 363 -6.98 15.96 -6.94
CA CYS A 363 -8.23 16.48 -7.48
C CYS A 363 -9.50 15.74 -7.02
N SER A 364 -9.36 14.68 -6.22
CA SER A 364 -10.47 13.77 -5.89
C SER A 364 -10.48 13.43 -4.40
N THR A 365 -11.31 14.13 -3.64
CA THR A 365 -11.42 13.98 -2.17
C THR A 365 -12.32 12.83 -1.72
N ASN A 366 -13.19 12.35 -2.61
CA ASN A 366 -14.20 11.31 -2.33
C ASN A 366 -13.77 9.90 -2.74
N ILE A 367 -12.47 9.72 -2.97
CA ILE A 367 -11.88 8.43 -3.31
C ILE A 367 -11.23 7.83 -2.07
N SER A 368 -11.55 6.57 -1.81
CA SER A 368 -10.79 5.73 -0.88
C SER A 368 -9.92 4.73 -1.64
N ARG A 369 -8.92 4.21 -0.93
CA ARG A 369 -7.96 3.24 -1.47
C ARG A 369 -7.91 2.03 -0.56
N GLU A 370 -8.18 0.87 -1.11
CA GLU A 370 -8.22 -0.41 -0.42
C GLU A 370 -7.03 -1.26 -0.87
N THR A 371 -6.34 -1.88 0.09
CA THR A 371 -5.21 -2.77 -0.21
C THR A 371 -5.13 -3.86 0.85
N PHE A 372 -4.66 -5.03 0.44
CA PHE A 372 -4.33 -6.12 1.36
C PHE A 372 -2.82 -6.39 1.28
N VAL A 373 -2.20 -6.60 2.45
CA VAL A 373 -0.75 -6.65 2.59
C VAL A 373 -0.36 -7.79 3.51
N VAL A 374 0.70 -8.53 3.16
CA VAL A 374 1.28 -9.60 3.97
C VAL A 374 2.74 -9.29 4.26
N PHE A 375 3.08 -9.21 5.54
CA PHE A 375 4.45 -8.95 6.01
C PHE A 375 5.14 -10.28 6.31
N LEU A 376 6.18 -10.58 5.55
CA LEU A 376 7.04 -11.74 5.71
C LEU A 376 8.29 -11.33 6.47
N GLN A 377 8.54 -11.97 7.60
CA GLN A 377 9.59 -11.57 8.53
C GLN A 377 10.40 -12.78 9.00
N PRO A 378 11.63 -12.57 9.50
CA PRO A 378 12.38 -13.62 10.16
C PRO A 378 11.77 -14.02 11.50
N SER A 379 12.20 -15.16 12.03
CA SER A 379 11.97 -15.53 13.43
C SER A 379 12.49 -14.45 14.37
N TRP A 380 11.78 -14.24 15.48
CA TRP A 380 12.10 -13.19 16.45
C TRP A 380 13.53 -13.26 17.00
N ASP A 381 14.08 -14.46 17.13
CA ASP A 381 15.42 -14.79 17.61
C ASP A 381 16.50 -14.79 16.52
N LYS A 382 16.12 -14.65 15.23
CA LYS A 382 17.07 -14.59 14.12
C LYS A 382 18.04 -13.44 14.33
N LYS A 383 19.34 -13.74 14.37
CA LYS A 383 20.40 -12.73 14.41
C LYS A 383 20.58 -12.10 13.04
N LEU A 384 20.69 -10.78 13.02
CA LEU A 384 20.94 -9.99 11.82
C LEU A 384 22.46 -9.75 11.66
N PRO A 385 23.07 -10.19 10.53
CA PRO A 385 24.50 -10.01 10.29
C PRO A 385 24.76 -8.57 9.81
N TYR A 386 24.88 -7.65 10.76
CA TYR A 386 25.18 -6.25 10.47
C TYR A 386 26.64 -5.92 10.82
N SER A 387 27.46 -5.61 9.82
CA SER A 387 28.89 -5.33 9.97
C SER A 387 29.22 -3.83 10.09
N GLY A 388 28.23 -2.95 10.24
CA GLY A 388 28.46 -1.50 10.39
C GLY A 388 28.99 -0.80 9.13
N HIS A 389 29.38 -1.53 8.09
CA HIS A 389 29.63 -0.97 6.76
C HIS A 389 28.29 -0.61 6.12
N CYS A 390 27.82 0.59 6.42
CA CYS A 390 26.94 1.30 5.52
C CYS A 390 27.67 1.41 4.19
N PHE A 391 27.27 0.60 3.22
CA PHE A 391 27.33 1.06 1.84
C PHE A 391 26.52 2.35 1.83
N ALA A 392 27.21 3.50 1.81
CA ALA A 392 26.57 4.80 1.71
C ALA A 392 25.46 4.68 0.68
N GLY A 393 24.21 4.75 1.15
CA GLY A 393 23.08 4.84 0.26
C GLY A 393 23.27 6.15 -0.49
N ASP A 394 23.00 6.15 -1.79
CA ASP A 394 22.89 7.37 -2.61
C ASP A 394 21.85 8.36 -2.04
N ASP A 395 21.13 7.97 -0.99
CA ASP A 395 20.08 8.69 -0.29
C ASP A 395 20.58 9.44 0.98
N GLU A 396 21.86 9.32 1.39
CA GLU A 396 22.45 10.21 2.41
C GLU A 396 22.88 11.57 1.78
N PRO A 397 22.67 12.71 2.46
CA PRO A 397 23.23 13.99 2.03
C PRO A 397 24.76 13.93 2.14
N SER A 398 25.47 14.04 1.02
CA SER A 398 26.91 14.28 1.06
C SER A 398 27.12 15.73 1.51
N GLU A 399 27.73 15.94 2.67
CA GLU A 399 28.05 17.28 3.20
C GLU A 399 29.25 17.96 2.48
N GLY A 400 29.44 17.75 1.18
CA GLY A 400 30.75 17.99 0.57
C GLY A 400 30.81 18.52 -0.87
N ASP A 401 29.76 19.14 -1.41
CA ASP A 401 29.89 19.78 -2.73
C ASP A 401 29.19 21.16 -2.77
N ASP A 402 29.79 22.09 -2.03
CA ASP A 402 29.60 23.52 -2.22
C ASP A 402 30.69 24.03 -3.17
N SER A 403 30.48 23.85 -4.48
CA SER A 403 31.02 24.83 -5.44
C SER A 403 30.39 24.70 -6.83
N THR A 404 29.86 25.85 -7.28
CA THR A 404 29.66 26.24 -8.68
C THR A 404 28.58 25.51 -9.49
N PHE A 405 27.36 26.05 -9.52
CA PHE A 405 26.65 26.36 -10.77
C PHE A 405 25.62 27.48 -10.55
N SER A 406 25.72 28.49 -11.40
CA SER A 406 25.00 29.78 -11.42
C SER A 406 23.54 29.67 -11.88
N ASP A 407 22.68 30.49 -11.26
CA ASP A 407 21.44 31.09 -11.77
C ASP A 407 20.47 30.22 -12.60
N VAL A 408 19.73 29.34 -11.91
CA VAL A 408 18.35 28.95 -12.28
C VAL A 408 17.55 28.61 -10.99
N SER A 409 17.43 29.55 -10.06
CA SER A 409 17.01 29.29 -8.67
C SER A 409 15.58 29.73 -8.33
N ASP A 410 14.60 28.86 -8.53
CA ASP A 410 13.40 28.89 -7.67
C ASP A 410 12.63 27.55 -7.61
N MET A 411 12.64 26.76 -8.69
CA MET A 411 11.99 25.43 -8.67
C MET A 411 12.82 24.34 -7.97
N PHE A 412 14.14 24.33 -8.18
CA PHE A 412 15.04 23.32 -7.61
C PHE A 412 15.25 23.43 -6.09
N SER A 413 15.06 24.62 -5.52
CA SER A 413 15.17 24.84 -4.07
C SER A 413 14.07 24.10 -3.31
N SER A 414 12.83 24.17 -3.83
CA SER A 414 11.66 23.56 -3.20
C SER A 414 11.70 22.03 -3.16
N GLU A 415 12.13 21.38 -4.25
CA GLU A 415 12.26 19.93 -4.32
C GLU A 415 13.38 19.43 -3.40
N HIS A 416 14.50 20.14 -3.34
CA HIS A 416 15.61 19.81 -2.46
C HIS A 416 15.22 19.93 -0.97
N THR A 417 14.49 20.98 -0.58
CA THR A 417 13.96 21.14 0.79
C THR A 417 13.02 19.99 1.16
N LEU A 418 12.10 19.62 0.27
CA LEU A 418 11.18 18.50 0.50
C LEU A 418 11.94 17.18 0.73
N MET A 419 12.97 16.90 -0.08
CA MET A 419 13.75 15.68 0.09
C MET A 419 14.46 15.63 1.44
N GLN A 420 15.04 16.75 1.89
CA GLN A 420 15.63 16.84 3.22
C GLN A 420 14.59 16.60 4.30
N ASP A 421 13.37 17.12 4.14
CA ASP A 421 12.30 16.95 5.11
C ASP A 421 11.77 15.51 5.15
N ILE A 422 11.80 14.77 4.03
CA ILE A 422 11.54 13.33 4.01
C ILE A 422 12.60 12.61 4.83
N LEU A 423 13.88 12.81 4.52
CA LEU A 423 14.99 12.10 5.18
C LEU A 423 15.08 12.40 6.67
N LYS A 424 14.79 13.63 7.11
CA LYS A 424 14.73 14.00 8.54
C LYS A 424 13.71 13.19 9.34
N LYS A 425 12.64 12.71 8.71
CA LYS A 425 11.61 11.88 9.37
C LYS A 425 12.04 10.42 9.50
N ILE A 426 13.05 9.98 8.76
CA ILE A 426 13.45 8.58 8.69
C ILE A 426 14.60 8.30 9.67
N PRO A 427 14.40 7.46 10.69
CA PRO A 427 15.50 7.06 11.56
C PRO A 427 16.51 6.20 10.77
N PRO A 428 17.80 6.59 10.71
CA PRO A 428 18.79 5.89 9.91
C PRO A 428 18.98 4.45 10.40
N LEU A 429 19.31 3.54 9.48
CA LEU A 429 19.47 2.12 9.83
C LEU A 429 20.57 1.89 10.86
N SER A 430 21.65 2.68 10.78
CA SER A 430 22.79 2.64 11.71
C SER A 430 22.43 3.00 13.16
N SER A 431 21.36 3.75 13.40
CA SER A 431 20.88 4.05 14.76
C SER A 431 19.95 2.96 15.32
N ARG A 432 19.51 2.03 14.47
CA ARG A 432 18.50 1.01 14.78
C ARG A 432 19.05 -0.40 14.84
N VAL A 433 20.11 -0.71 14.09
CA VAL A 433 20.75 -2.03 14.03
C VAL A 433 22.13 -1.99 14.66
N LYS A 434 22.47 -3.05 15.41
CA LYS A 434 23.81 -3.28 15.93
C LYS A 434 24.25 -4.69 15.60
N GLU A 435 25.56 -4.92 15.57
CA GLU A 435 26.12 -6.25 15.36
C GLU A 435 25.58 -7.25 16.41
N GLY A 436 25.16 -8.42 15.95
CA GLY A 436 24.63 -9.50 16.79
C GLY A 436 23.19 -9.31 17.30
N MET A 437 22.52 -8.21 16.92
CA MET A 437 21.13 -7.93 17.30
C MET A 437 20.17 -8.95 16.69
N THR A 438 19.17 -9.36 17.47
CA THR A 438 18.05 -10.21 17.00
C THR A 438 17.01 -9.38 16.23
N PHE A 439 16.22 -10.05 15.39
CA PHE A 439 15.12 -9.39 14.68
C PHE A 439 14.11 -8.75 15.64
N ALA A 440 13.82 -9.37 16.79
CA ALA A 440 12.93 -8.79 17.81
C ALA A 440 13.46 -7.49 18.40
N GLU A 441 14.76 -7.41 18.68
CA GLU A 441 15.40 -6.19 19.18
C GLU A 441 15.37 -5.09 18.12
N PHE A 442 15.69 -5.43 16.87
CA PHE A 442 15.64 -4.51 15.75
C PHE A 442 14.23 -3.98 15.51
N SER A 443 13.22 -4.85 15.48
CA SER A 443 11.81 -4.47 15.29
C SER A 443 11.32 -3.55 16.42
N ARG A 444 11.66 -3.86 17.68
CA ARG A 444 11.33 -3.01 18.84
C ARG A 444 12.01 -1.65 18.76
N GLN A 445 13.30 -1.60 18.43
CA GLN A 445 14.05 -0.35 18.30
C GLN A 445 13.50 0.50 17.14
N THR A 446 13.19 -0.13 16.01
CA THR A 446 12.58 0.52 14.85
C THR A 446 11.23 1.11 15.18
N THR A 447 10.33 0.32 15.78
CA THR A 447 9.00 0.77 16.20
C THR A 447 9.10 1.95 17.17
N LYS A 448 10.02 1.88 18.15
CA LYS A 448 10.23 2.95 19.12
C LYS A 448 10.66 4.26 18.47
N GLN A 449 11.53 4.23 17.47
CA GLN A 449 12.02 5.43 16.81
C GLN A 449 11.01 6.02 15.83
N TYR A 450 10.28 5.19 15.08
CA TYR A 450 9.26 5.68 14.13
C TYR A 450 8.01 6.22 14.82
N TYR A 451 7.55 5.60 15.91
CA TYR A 451 6.22 5.87 16.47
C TYR A 451 6.23 6.40 17.90
N GLY A 452 7.41 6.56 18.50
CA GLY A 452 7.54 6.73 19.95
C GLY A 452 7.18 5.45 20.69
N GLY A 453 7.69 5.25 21.90
CA GLY A 453 7.51 4.01 22.68
C GLY A 453 6.07 3.67 23.13
N GLY A 454 5.03 4.24 22.50
CA GLY A 454 3.63 4.19 22.92
C GLY A 454 2.70 3.29 22.10
N ILE A 455 3.14 2.66 21.00
CA ILE A 455 2.31 1.65 20.32
C ILE A 455 2.53 0.30 21.00
N GLN A 456 1.47 -0.14 21.69
CA GLN A 456 1.37 -1.43 22.36
C GLN A 456 1.80 -2.56 21.43
N GLN A 457 2.87 -3.24 21.84
CA GLN A 457 3.28 -4.54 21.35
C GLN A 457 2.21 -5.56 21.77
N ASN A 458 1.18 -5.72 20.95
CA ASN A 458 0.38 -6.93 20.96
C ASN A 458 0.69 -7.66 19.65
N ASN A 459 1.78 -8.42 19.68
CA ASN A 459 2.01 -9.57 18.80
C ASN A 459 1.75 -10.83 19.61
#